data_AF-A0A2E7UUP5-F1
#
_entry.id   AF-A0A2E7UUP5-F1
#
_cell.length_a   1.000
_cell.length_b   1.000
_cell.length_c   1.000
_cell.angle_alpha   90.00
_cell.angle_beta   90.00
_cell.angle_gamma   90.00
#
_symmetry.space_group_name_H-M   'P 1'
#
loop_
_entity.id
_entity.type
_entity.pdbx_description
1 polymer ?
#
loop_
_entity_poly.entity_id
_entity_poly.type
_entity_poly.pdbx_seq_one_letter_code
_entity_poly.pdbx_strand_id
1 'polypeptide(L)'
;MSECTVSLPAGTDIQPHITPNAVICLAPGRYPGALRVDVPVTIQASSGATLDAGGRGPVLHVAEHGIRVRLAGLTITGGDAEFGAGLLVDTHGEVSLDDCEFVGNTPGRGGGAAIGATHGRLWMRNVRTAGAQDVVFGGVAHVAGESAQLRSDVGIRDGARVALRGGSVGQLTVRGTTTRQPEVVLEGVQTGTIENHPTVPGTIIVRP
;
A
#
# COMPACT_ATOMS: atom_id res chain seq x y z
N MET A 1 -18.52 -3.74 -6.61
CA MET A 1 -17.60 -4.29 -7.63
C MET A 1 -18.03 -3.75 -8.98
N SER A 2 -17.08 -3.32 -9.80
CA SER A 2 -17.35 -2.84 -11.16
C SER A 2 -17.60 -4.01 -12.11
N GLU A 3 -18.20 -3.75 -13.28
CA GLU A 3 -18.34 -4.75 -14.35
C GLU A 3 -16.97 -5.13 -14.92
N CYS A 4 -16.72 -6.42 -15.12
CA CYS A 4 -15.45 -6.96 -15.58
C CYS A 4 -15.27 -6.73 -17.07
N THR A 5 -14.14 -6.16 -17.50
CA THR A 5 -13.74 -6.17 -18.92
C THR A 5 -13.03 -7.47 -19.29
N VAL A 6 -12.35 -8.09 -18.32
CA VAL A 6 -11.68 -9.37 -18.47
C VAL A 6 -11.82 -10.17 -17.17
N SER A 7 -12.03 -11.48 -17.30
CA SER A 7 -12.05 -12.41 -16.17
C SER A 7 -10.94 -13.44 -16.35
N LEU A 8 -10.08 -13.59 -15.35
CA LEU A 8 -8.90 -14.45 -15.41
C LEU A 8 -9.02 -15.62 -14.43
N PRO A 9 -8.83 -16.88 -14.88
CA PRO A 9 -8.72 -18.02 -13.97
C PRO A 9 -7.42 -17.97 -13.16
N ALA A 10 -7.34 -18.76 -12.10
CA ALA A 10 -6.12 -18.86 -11.28
C ALA A 10 -4.91 -19.32 -12.11
N GLY A 11 -3.73 -18.85 -11.76
CA GLY A 11 -2.47 -19.19 -12.43
C GLY A 11 -2.19 -18.39 -13.71
N THR A 12 -3.14 -17.57 -14.18
CA THR A 12 -2.92 -16.68 -15.33
C THR A 12 -1.90 -15.59 -15.00
N ASP A 13 -1.02 -15.29 -15.97
CA ASP A 13 -0.20 -14.09 -15.92
C ASP A 13 -1.08 -12.85 -16.15
N ILE A 14 -1.13 -11.94 -15.18
CA ILE A 14 -1.97 -10.75 -15.23
C ILE A 14 -1.35 -9.67 -16.13
N GLN A 15 -0.02 -9.60 -16.23
CA GLN A 15 0.67 -8.47 -16.84
C GLN A 15 0.20 -8.15 -18.28
N PRO A 16 -0.04 -9.13 -19.18
CA PRO A 16 -0.54 -8.87 -20.53
C PRO A 16 -1.97 -8.30 -20.59
N HIS A 17 -2.73 -8.39 -19.50
CA HIS A 17 -4.11 -7.93 -19.41
C HIS A 17 -4.25 -6.54 -18.80
N ILE A 18 -3.15 -5.95 -18.31
CA ILE A 18 -3.10 -4.58 -17.82
C ILE A 18 -3.12 -3.64 -19.03
N THR A 19 -4.33 -3.27 -19.45
CA THR A 19 -4.59 -2.31 -20.52
C THR A 19 -5.36 -1.10 -20.00
N PRO A 20 -5.31 0.07 -20.68
CA PRO A 20 -5.94 1.29 -20.18
C PRO A 20 -7.43 1.10 -19.84
N ASN A 21 -7.77 1.43 -18.60
CA ASN A 21 -9.10 1.34 -18.00
C ASN A 21 -9.68 -0.08 -17.90
N ALA A 22 -8.85 -1.13 -18.05
CA ALA A 22 -9.32 -2.49 -17.85
C ALA A 22 -9.84 -2.70 -16.41
N VAL A 23 -10.89 -3.49 -16.29
CA VAL A 23 -11.40 -4.04 -15.04
C VAL A 23 -11.13 -5.54 -15.08
N ILE A 24 -10.05 -5.94 -14.42
CA ILE A 24 -9.58 -7.31 -14.34
C ILE A 24 -10.21 -7.97 -13.12
N CYS A 25 -11.06 -8.97 -13.37
CA CYS A 25 -11.67 -9.79 -12.34
C CYS A 25 -10.93 -11.11 -12.20
N LEU A 26 -10.44 -11.37 -10.99
CA LEU A 26 -9.68 -12.58 -10.68
C LEU A 26 -10.58 -13.60 -10.00
N ALA A 27 -10.56 -14.84 -10.51
CA ALA A 27 -11.08 -15.98 -9.78
C ALA A 27 -10.24 -16.25 -8.51
N PRO A 28 -10.78 -16.97 -7.51
CA PRO A 28 -9.97 -17.41 -6.38
C PRO A 28 -8.77 -18.24 -6.83
N GLY A 29 -7.59 -17.97 -6.27
CA GLY A 29 -6.35 -18.68 -6.57
C GLY A 29 -5.12 -17.78 -6.63
N ARG A 30 -3.97 -18.35 -7.02
CA ARG A 30 -2.67 -17.66 -7.04
C ARG A 30 -2.33 -17.15 -8.43
N TYR A 31 -1.83 -15.93 -8.52
CA TYR A 31 -1.43 -15.25 -9.75
C TYR A 31 0.04 -14.87 -9.66
N PRO A 32 0.92 -15.53 -10.42
CA PRO A 32 2.35 -15.29 -10.34
C PRO A 32 2.72 -14.01 -11.08
N GLY A 33 3.73 -13.30 -10.57
CA GLY A 33 4.36 -12.19 -11.26
C GLY A 33 4.45 -10.93 -10.41
N ALA A 34 5.50 -10.17 -10.67
CA ALA A 34 5.63 -8.81 -10.19
C ALA A 34 5.01 -7.88 -11.22
N LEU A 35 3.96 -7.18 -10.83
CA LEU A 35 3.14 -6.40 -11.74
C LEU A 35 3.67 -4.97 -11.84
N ARG A 36 3.96 -4.54 -13.07
CA ARG A 36 4.22 -3.14 -13.39
C ARG A 36 2.94 -2.52 -13.95
N VAL A 37 2.45 -1.47 -13.31
CA VAL A 37 1.23 -0.77 -13.68
C VAL A 37 1.57 0.63 -14.19
N ASP A 38 1.48 0.81 -15.49
CA ASP A 38 1.80 2.05 -16.22
C ASP A 38 0.55 2.71 -16.83
N VAL A 39 -0.62 2.08 -16.70
CA VAL A 39 -1.90 2.59 -17.19
C VAL A 39 -2.96 2.53 -16.09
N PRO A 40 -4.03 3.35 -16.17
CA PRO A 40 -5.15 3.23 -15.24
C PRO A 40 -5.78 1.83 -15.34
N VAL A 41 -5.98 1.15 -14.21
CA VAL A 41 -6.53 -0.21 -14.19
C VAL A 41 -7.25 -0.48 -12.86
N THR A 42 -8.25 -1.34 -12.90
CA THR A 42 -8.85 -1.94 -11.71
C THR A 42 -8.55 -3.43 -11.69
N ILE A 43 -7.96 -3.93 -10.61
CA ILE A 43 -7.74 -5.36 -10.36
C ILE A 43 -8.58 -5.71 -9.13
N GLN A 44 -9.55 -6.61 -9.30
CA GLN A 44 -10.49 -6.95 -8.24
C GLN A 44 -10.74 -8.46 -8.17
N ALA A 45 -10.99 -8.94 -6.97
CA ALA A 45 -11.45 -10.30 -6.72
C ALA A 45 -12.59 -10.27 -5.69
N SER A 46 -13.54 -11.19 -5.82
CA SER A 46 -14.62 -11.33 -4.82
C SER A 46 -14.10 -11.89 -3.50
N SER A 47 -13.11 -12.79 -3.56
CA SER A 47 -12.30 -13.29 -2.43
C SER A 47 -11.24 -14.29 -2.93
N GLY A 48 -10.20 -14.51 -2.14
CA GLY A 48 -9.27 -15.63 -2.33
C GLY A 48 -8.28 -15.52 -3.49
N ALA A 49 -8.19 -14.36 -4.16
CA ALA A 49 -7.14 -14.12 -5.14
C ALA A 49 -5.86 -13.64 -4.45
N THR A 50 -4.74 -14.29 -4.78
CA THR A 50 -3.41 -13.98 -4.24
C THR A 50 -2.49 -13.54 -5.38
N LEU A 51 -2.02 -12.29 -5.33
CA LEU A 51 -0.95 -11.79 -6.18
C LEU A 51 0.40 -12.15 -5.55
N ASP A 52 1.26 -12.81 -6.32
CA ASP A 52 2.50 -13.37 -5.80
C ASP A 52 3.71 -13.13 -6.71
N ALA A 53 4.62 -12.26 -6.27
CA ALA A 53 5.84 -11.96 -7.03
C ALA A 53 6.90 -13.08 -6.99
N GLY A 54 6.81 -14.02 -6.05
CA GLY A 54 7.80 -15.10 -5.90
C GLY A 54 9.23 -14.60 -5.69
N GLY A 55 9.40 -13.54 -4.91
CA GLY A 55 10.68 -12.92 -4.55
C GLY A 55 11.29 -12.03 -5.64
N ARG A 56 10.47 -11.50 -6.57
CA ARG A 56 10.97 -10.72 -7.72
C ARG A 56 10.52 -9.26 -7.67
N GLY A 57 11.11 -8.43 -6.81
CA GLY A 57 10.72 -7.02 -6.73
C GLY A 57 9.36 -6.82 -6.04
N PRO A 58 8.76 -5.63 -6.20
CA PRO A 58 7.42 -5.35 -5.68
C PRO A 58 6.37 -6.27 -6.29
N VAL A 59 5.36 -6.71 -5.51
CA VAL A 59 4.21 -7.43 -6.08
C VAL A 59 3.45 -6.53 -7.04
N LEU A 60 3.26 -5.26 -6.67
CA LEU A 60 2.77 -4.22 -7.57
C LEU A 60 3.64 -2.97 -7.51
N HIS A 61 4.03 -2.47 -8.67
CA HIS A 61 4.70 -1.18 -8.84
C HIS A 61 3.83 -0.26 -9.71
N VAL A 62 3.32 0.81 -9.11
CA VAL A 62 2.64 1.89 -9.85
C VAL A 62 3.71 2.80 -10.41
N ALA A 63 3.92 2.71 -11.71
CA ALA A 63 5.14 3.19 -12.34
C ALA A 63 4.95 4.34 -13.34
N GLU A 64 3.73 4.87 -13.44
CA GLU A 64 3.40 6.03 -14.26
C GLU A 64 2.74 7.13 -13.41
N HIS A 65 2.91 8.39 -13.82
CA HIS A 65 2.32 9.55 -13.17
C HIS A 65 0.89 9.79 -13.64
N GLY A 66 0.04 10.35 -12.77
CA GLY A 66 -1.30 10.79 -13.16
C GLY A 66 -2.30 9.65 -13.49
N ILE A 67 -1.91 8.39 -13.31
CA ILE A 67 -2.81 7.24 -13.46
C ILE A 67 -3.59 6.96 -12.17
N ARG A 68 -4.74 6.31 -12.31
CA ARG A 68 -5.54 5.82 -11.20
C ARG A 68 -5.58 4.30 -11.21
N VAL A 69 -5.12 3.69 -10.12
CA VAL A 69 -5.09 2.24 -9.92
C VAL A 69 -6.03 1.87 -8.77
N ARG A 70 -6.84 0.84 -8.97
CA ARG A 70 -7.73 0.30 -7.94
C ARG A 70 -7.45 -1.17 -7.72
N LEU A 71 -7.22 -1.55 -6.47
CA LEU A 71 -6.97 -2.91 -6.03
C LEU A 71 -8.04 -3.28 -5.00
N ALA A 72 -8.76 -4.39 -5.22
CA ALA A 72 -9.86 -4.78 -4.34
C ALA A 72 -9.92 -6.29 -4.06
N GLY A 73 -10.03 -6.67 -2.78
CA GLY A 73 -10.25 -8.06 -2.36
C GLY A 73 -9.06 -9.00 -2.60
N LEU A 74 -7.84 -8.46 -2.55
CA LEU A 74 -6.60 -9.17 -2.92
C LEU A 74 -5.74 -9.50 -1.69
N THR A 75 -5.13 -10.68 -1.70
CA THR A 75 -3.95 -10.98 -0.88
C THR A 75 -2.70 -10.66 -1.70
N ILE A 76 -1.75 -9.89 -1.14
CA ILE A 76 -0.54 -9.41 -1.79
C ILE A 76 0.67 -9.99 -1.03
N THR A 77 1.45 -10.85 -1.69
CA THR A 77 2.50 -11.65 -1.04
C THR A 77 3.72 -11.90 -1.92
N GLY A 78 4.80 -12.36 -1.28
CA GLY A 78 5.99 -12.83 -1.99
C GLY A 78 6.75 -11.72 -2.71
N GLY A 79 6.53 -10.46 -2.34
CA GLY A 79 7.37 -9.35 -2.77
C GLY A 79 8.74 -9.40 -2.09
N ASP A 80 9.77 -8.97 -2.81
CA ASP A 80 11.13 -8.77 -2.28
C ASP A 80 11.76 -7.59 -3.00
N ALA A 81 11.80 -6.44 -2.33
CA ALA A 81 12.28 -5.19 -2.93
C ALA A 81 12.95 -4.28 -1.89
N GLU A 82 13.89 -3.46 -2.34
CA GLU A 82 14.56 -2.47 -1.48
C GLU A 82 13.58 -1.51 -0.79
N PHE A 83 12.44 -1.23 -1.42
CA PHE A 83 11.38 -0.41 -0.87
C PHE A 83 10.03 -0.83 -1.45
N GLY A 84 8.99 -0.93 -0.62
CA GLY A 84 7.62 -1.21 -1.08
C GLY A 84 7.44 -2.61 -1.68
N ALA A 85 7.83 -3.66 -0.96
CA ALA A 85 7.85 -5.02 -1.48
C ALA A 85 6.45 -5.57 -1.84
N GLY A 86 5.40 -5.28 -1.07
CA GLY A 86 4.03 -5.59 -1.46
C GLY A 86 3.52 -4.62 -2.52
N LEU A 87 3.53 -3.32 -2.19
CA LEU A 87 3.13 -2.24 -3.08
C LEU A 87 4.14 -1.10 -3.05
N LEU A 88 4.64 -0.74 -4.22
CA LEU A 88 5.49 0.43 -4.44
C LEU A 88 4.73 1.54 -5.19
N VAL A 89 4.68 2.72 -4.58
CA VAL A 89 4.16 3.97 -5.19
C VAL A 89 5.21 5.08 -5.05
N ASP A 90 6.05 5.21 -6.06
CA ASP A 90 7.07 6.24 -6.16
C ASP A 90 6.75 7.32 -7.21
N THR A 91 5.56 7.25 -7.81
CA THR A 91 5.05 8.23 -8.78
C THR A 91 3.92 9.09 -8.22
N HIS A 92 3.51 10.11 -8.99
CA HIS A 92 2.34 10.95 -8.68
C HIS A 92 1.00 10.32 -9.12
N GLY A 93 0.87 9.00 -8.97
CA GLY A 93 -0.37 8.27 -9.23
C GLY A 93 -1.37 8.34 -8.07
N GLU A 94 -2.60 7.90 -8.33
CA GLU A 94 -3.64 7.65 -7.33
C GLU A 94 -3.88 6.16 -7.18
N VAL A 95 -3.77 5.64 -5.96
CA VAL A 95 -4.01 4.22 -5.66
C VAL A 95 -5.12 4.09 -4.63
N SER A 96 -6.13 3.27 -4.95
CA SER A 96 -7.16 2.88 -3.98
C SER A 96 -6.99 1.40 -3.64
N LEU A 97 -6.88 1.09 -2.36
CA LEU A 97 -6.82 -0.25 -1.79
C LEU A 97 -8.11 -0.51 -1.03
N ASP A 98 -8.75 -1.63 -1.32
CA ASP A 98 -10.06 -1.96 -0.76
C ASP A 98 -10.10 -3.44 -0.35
N ASP A 99 -10.26 -3.72 0.94
CA ASP A 99 -10.31 -5.09 1.46
C ASP A 99 -9.07 -5.93 1.05
N CYS A 100 -7.89 -5.29 1.04
CA CYS A 100 -6.61 -5.94 0.71
C CYS A 100 -5.86 -6.42 1.96
N GLU A 101 -5.12 -7.51 1.81
CA GLU A 101 -4.23 -8.05 2.83
C GLU A 101 -2.79 -8.17 2.32
N PHE A 102 -1.84 -7.67 3.10
CA PHE A 102 -0.41 -7.82 2.84
C PHE A 102 0.20 -8.83 3.81
N VAL A 103 0.87 -9.83 3.27
CA VAL A 103 1.46 -10.93 4.05
C VAL A 103 2.70 -11.46 3.34
N GLY A 104 3.71 -11.89 4.10
CA GLY A 104 4.85 -12.64 3.55
C GLY A 104 5.69 -11.87 2.51
N ASN A 105 5.69 -10.54 2.56
CA ASN A 105 6.59 -9.71 1.74
C ASN A 105 7.86 -9.39 2.54
N THR A 106 9.00 -9.32 1.83
CA THR A 106 10.31 -9.09 2.43
C THR A 106 10.77 -7.66 2.12
N PRO A 107 10.97 -6.80 3.12
CA PRO A 107 11.53 -5.47 2.89
C PRO A 107 13.04 -5.55 2.73
N GLY A 108 13.59 -4.75 1.82
CA GLY A 108 15.01 -4.41 1.82
C GLY A 108 15.28 -3.19 2.70
N ARG A 109 16.35 -2.44 2.41
CA ARG A 109 16.88 -1.41 3.34
C ARG A 109 15.99 -0.19 3.50
N GLY A 110 15.14 0.11 2.52
CA GLY A 110 14.21 1.23 2.55
C GLY A 110 13.02 1.00 3.49
N GLY A 111 12.70 -0.27 3.79
CA GLY A 111 11.49 -0.69 4.50
C GLY A 111 10.27 -0.81 3.60
N GLY A 112 9.09 -0.92 4.21
CA GLY A 112 7.82 -1.00 3.50
C GLY A 112 7.58 -2.39 2.92
N ALA A 113 7.68 -3.44 3.74
CA ALA A 113 7.36 -4.79 3.35
C ALA A 113 5.95 -4.88 2.76
N ALA A 114 4.95 -4.27 3.42
CA ALA A 114 3.60 -4.20 2.87
C ALA A 114 3.49 -3.08 1.83
N ILE A 115 3.73 -1.83 2.24
CA ILE A 115 3.51 -0.66 1.41
C ILE A 115 4.68 0.31 1.58
N GLY A 116 5.22 0.75 0.45
CA GLY A 116 6.17 1.87 0.37
C GLY A 116 5.62 2.93 -0.58
N ALA A 117 5.32 4.13 -0.06
CA ALA A 117 4.91 5.25 -0.88
C ALA A 117 5.73 6.51 -0.58
N THR A 118 6.34 7.10 -1.60
CA THR A 118 7.08 8.37 -1.48
C THR A 118 6.39 9.54 -2.18
N HIS A 119 5.48 9.25 -3.09
CA HIS A 119 4.72 10.23 -3.86
C HIS A 119 3.26 9.75 -4.01
N GLY A 120 2.45 10.57 -4.67
CA GLY A 120 1.09 10.19 -5.06
C GLY A 120 0.08 10.25 -3.93
N ARG A 121 -1.11 9.72 -4.22
CA ARG A 121 -2.25 9.63 -3.28
C ARG A 121 -2.62 8.18 -3.06
N LEU A 122 -2.69 7.75 -1.81
CA LEU A 122 -3.20 6.44 -1.42
C LEU A 122 -4.48 6.61 -0.61
N TRP A 123 -5.52 5.86 -1.02
CA TRP A 123 -6.73 5.65 -0.22
C TRP A 123 -6.80 4.18 0.18
N MET A 124 -6.90 3.92 1.47
CA MET A 124 -6.92 2.57 2.03
C MET A 124 -8.22 2.34 2.77
N ARG A 125 -9.00 1.34 2.40
CA ARG A 125 -10.19 0.91 3.14
C ARG A 125 -10.06 -0.55 3.51
N ASN A 126 -10.23 -0.86 4.80
CA ASN A 126 -10.17 -2.23 5.31
C ASN A 126 -8.86 -2.99 4.97
N VAL A 127 -7.76 -2.26 4.86
CA VAL A 127 -6.44 -2.84 4.58
C VAL A 127 -5.88 -3.50 5.83
N ARG A 128 -5.30 -4.70 5.69
CA ARG A 128 -4.70 -5.46 6.79
C ARG A 128 -3.25 -5.83 6.46
N THR A 129 -2.39 -5.79 7.47
CA THR A 129 -1.05 -6.38 7.39
C THR A 129 -0.91 -7.52 8.41
N ALA A 130 -0.30 -8.62 7.98
CA ALA A 130 -0.16 -9.84 8.77
C ALA A 130 1.30 -10.28 8.90
N GLY A 131 1.77 -10.48 10.13
CA GLY A 131 3.17 -10.76 10.42
C GLY A 131 4.04 -9.50 10.36
N ALA A 132 5.34 -9.67 10.14
CA ALA A 132 6.31 -8.58 10.01
C ALA A 132 6.15 -7.90 8.63
N GLN A 133 5.21 -6.97 8.54
CA GLN A 133 4.77 -6.32 7.31
C GLN A 133 4.69 -4.81 7.55
N ASP A 134 5.86 -4.17 7.66
CA ASP A 134 5.98 -2.74 7.91
C ASP A 134 5.46 -1.91 6.73
N VAL A 135 5.07 -0.68 7.05
CA VAL A 135 4.54 0.29 6.08
C VAL A 135 5.36 1.57 6.19
N VAL A 136 5.78 2.12 5.06
CA VAL A 136 6.53 3.38 5.02
C VAL A 136 5.86 4.36 4.07
N PHE A 137 5.47 5.51 4.61
CA PHE A 137 5.02 6.66 3.85
C PHE A 137 6.06 7.77 4.00
N GLY A 138 6.61 8.24 2.90
CA GLY A 138 7.69 9.24 2.86
C GLY A 138 7.49 10.29 1.79
N GLY A 139 8.55 11.04 1.51
CA GLY A 139 8.56 12.07 0.48
C GLY A 139 7.42 13.09 0.62
N VAL A 140 6.50 13.08 -0.34
CA VAL A 140 5.30 13.93 -0.40
C VAL A 140 4.03 13.08 -0.62
N ALA A 141 4.04 11.83 -0.17
CA ALA A 141 2.88 10.96 -0.25
C ALA A 141 1.71 11.51 0.58
N HIS A 142 0.50 11.45 0.02
CA HIS A 142 -0.74 11.80 0.71
C HIS A 142 -1.56 10.53 0.92
N VAL A 143 -1.80 10.16 2.16
CA VAL A 143 -2.44 8.89 2.51
C VAL A 143 -3.68 9.15 3.35
N ALA A 144 -4.79 8.56 2.94
CA ALA A 144 -6.02 8.49 3.72
C ALA A 144 -6.38 7.03 3.95
N GLY A 145 -6.76 6.67 5.17
CA GLY A 145 -7.12 5.31 5.54
C GLY A 145 -8.38 5.24 6.39
N GLU A 146 -9.21 4.24 6.13
CA GLU A 146 -10.39 3.88 6.92
C GLU A 146 -10.31 2.41 7.35
N SER A 147 -10.43 2.16 8.65
CA SER A 147 -10.43 0.82 9.24
C SER A 147 -9.20 -0.01 8.87
N ALA A 148 -8.03 0.63 8.74
CA ALA A 148 -6.77 -0.04 8.43
C ALA A 148 -6.21 -0.75 9.69
N GLN A 149 -5.79 -2.00 9.56
CA GLN A 149 -5.13 -2.78 10.62
C GLN A 149 -3.67 -3.01 10.23
N LEU A 150 -2.84 -2.01 10.49
CA LEU A 150 -1.40 -2.02 10.21
C LEU A 150 -0.67 -2.51 11.47
N ARG A 151 -0.50 -3.82 11.62
CA ARG A 151 -0.07 -4.42 12.91
C ARG A 151 1.43 -4.28 13.22
N SER A 152 2.24 -4.03 12.20
CA SER A 152 3.69 -3.83 12.32
C SER A 152 4.03 -2.34 12.41
N ASP A 153 5.32 -2.04 12.28
CA ASP A 153 5.85 -0.68 12.27
C ASP A 153 5.29 0.13 11.09
N VAL A 154 4.92 1.37 11.38
CA VAL A 154 4.47 2.36 10.42
C VAL A 154 5.41 3.56 10.51
N GLY A 155 6.21 3.77 9.47
CA GLY A 155 7.13 4.90 9.36
C GLY A 155 6.54 6.03 8.53
N ILE A 156 6.32 7.19 9.13
CA ILE A 156 5.91 8.42 8.43
C ILE A 156 7.11 9.36 8.34
N ARG A 157 7.56 9.65 7.13
CA ARG A 157 8.83 10.32 6.86
C ARG A 157 8.67 11.57 6.00
N ASP A 158 9.67 12.44 6.05
CA ASP A 158 9.80 13.62 5.19
C ASP A 158 8.62 14.59 5.29
N GLY A 159 7.86 14.79 4.21
CA GLY A 159 6.67 15.65 4.13
C GLY A 159 5.40 14.86 3.87
N ALA A 160 5.39 13.55 4.17
CA ALA A 160 4.22 12.72 4.00
C ALA A 160 3.07 13.21 4.91
N ARG A 161 1.85 13.17 4.37
CA ARG A 161 0.63 13.53 5.07
C ARG A 161 -0.26 12.31 5.17
N VAL A 162 -0.61 11.92 6.39
CA VAL A 162 -1.34 10.69 6.66
C VAL A 162 -2.53 10.98 7.56
N ALA A 163 -3.72 10.58 7.11
CA ALA A 163 -4.94 10.64 7.90
C ALA A 163 -5.54 9.23 7.99
N LEU A 164 -5.66 8.67 9.19
CA LEU A 164 -6.26 7.36 9.44
C LEU A 164 -7.48 7.51 10.36
N ARG A 165 -8.58 6.85 9.98
CA ARG A 165 -9.82 6.80 10.76
C ARG A 165 -10.20 5.36 11.07
N GLY A 166 -10.32 5.03 12.35
CA GLY A 166 -10.63 3.67 12.80
C GLY A 166 -9.49 2.68 12.56
N GLY A 167 -9.61 1.49 13.15
CA GLY A 167 -8.64 0.41 13.00
C GLY A 167 -7.48 0.50 14.00
N SER A 168 -6.31 0.00 13.60
CA SER A 168 -5.16 -0.12 14.49
C SER A 168 -3.84 0.08 13.75
N VAL A 169 -2.89 0.73 14.40
CA VAL A 169 -1.49 0.85 13.98
C VAL A 169 -0.60 0.28 15.08
N GLY A 170 0.45 -0.46 14.70
CA GLY A 170 1.49 -0.96 15.62
C GLY A 170 2.35 0.17 16.18
N GLN A 171 3.67 0.04 16.07
CA GLN A 171 4.56 1.15 16.39
C GLN A 171 4.50 2.20 15.28
N LEU A 172 4.29 3.47 15.65
CA LEU A 172 4.28 4.60 14.74
C LEU A 172 5.55 5.43 14.96
N THR A 173 6.41 5.51 13.94
CA THR A 173 7.59 6.40 13.97
C THR A 173 7.40 7.55 13.00
N VAL A 174 7.55 8.77 13.47
CA VAL A 174 7.35 10.00 12.70
C VAL A 174 8.65 10.81 12.67
N ARG A 175 9.16 11.09 11.46
CA ARG A 175 10.46 11.76 11.28
C ARG A 175 10.49 12.60 10.01
N GLY A 176 10.62 13.92 10.15
CA GLY A 176 10.80 14.82 9.02
C GLY A 176 12.25 14.98 8.56
N THR A 177 12.46 16.04 7.79
CA THR A 177 13.76 16.62 7.47
C THR A 177 13.84 18.05 7.99
N THR A 178 14.94 18.76 7.73
CA THR A 178 15.05 20.19 8.03
C THR A 178 14.13 21.07 7.17
N THR A 179 13.62 20.56 6.06
CA THR A 179 12.83 21.31 5.06
C THR A 179 11.41 20.78 4.87
N ARG A 180 11.11 19.59 5.39
CA ARG A 180 9.79 18.95 5.26
C ARG A 180 9.40 18.33 6.59
N GLN A 181 8.18 18.62 7.02
CA GLN A 181 7.60 18.10 8.24
C GLN A 181 6.44 17.18 7.88
N PRO A 182 6.40 15.94 8.40
CA PRO A 182 5.30 15.03 8.14
C PRO A 182 4.12 15.39 9.05
N GLU A 183 2.92 15.07 8.58
CA GLU A 183 1.68 15.32 9.29
C GLU A 183 0.91 14.00 9.44
N VAL A 184 0.48 13.70 10.67
CA VAL A 184 -0.29 12.50 10.99
C VAL A 184 -1.55 12.89 11.76
N VAL A 185 -2.71 12.49 11.25
CA VAL A 185 -4.01 12.62 11.91
C VAL A 185 -4.57 11.22 12.13
N LEU A 186 -4.90 10.91 13.38
CA LEU A 186 -5.45 9.63 13.81
C LEU A 186 -6.79 9.88 14.48
N GLU A 187 -7.88 9.30 13.97
CA GLU A 187 -9.23 9.46 14.52
C GLU A 187 -9.82 8.10 14.86
N GLY A 188 -10.01 7.80 16.15
CA GLY A 188 -10.50 6.49 16.61
C GLY A 188 -9.58 5.32 16.23
N VAL A 189 -8.28 5.59 16.05
CA VAL A 189 -7.26 4.58 15.71
C VAL A 189 -6.57 4.09 16.97
N GLN A 190 -6.54 2.78 17.19
CA GLN A 190 -5.74 2.19 18.25
C GLN A 190 -4.27 2.20 17.84
N THR A 191 -3.40 2.84 18.61
CA THR A 191 -1.96 2.85 18.33
C THR A 191 -1.18 2.09 19.39
N GLY A 192 -0.09 1.44 18.96
CA GLY A 192 1.00 1.08 19.86
C GLY A 192 1.81 2.30 20.28
N THR A 193 3.12 2.12 20.43
CA THR A 193 4.04 3.22 20.76
C THR A 193 4.10 4.23 19.63
N ILE A 194 4.03 5.53 19.97
CA ILE A 194 4.28 6.62 19.04
C ILE A 194 5.62 7.25 19.36
N GLU A 195 6.54 7.21 18.40
CA GLU A 195 7.86 7.85 18.47
C GLU A 195 7.88 9.03 17.48
N ASN A 196 8.04 10.24 18.01
CA ASN A 196 8.23 11.43 17.20
C ASN A 196 9.69 11.89 17.32
N HIS A 197 10.41 11.97 16.20
CA HIS A 197 11.86 12.16 16.22
C HIS A 197 12.25 13.49 16.91
N PRO A 198 13.25 13.48 17.83
CA PRO A 198 13.50 14.60 18.73
C PRO A 198 14.00 15.89 18.04
N THR A 199 14.74 15.77 16.94
CA THR A 199 15.34 16.93 16.24
C THR A 199 14.68 17.31 14.92
N VAL A 200 13.83 16.44 14.38
CA VAL A 200 13.08 16.67 13.13
C VAL A 200 11.67 16.08 13.28
N PRO A 201 10.88 16.56 14.25
CA PRO A 201 9.58 15.99 14.57
C PRO A 201 8.54 16.28 13.48
N GLY A 202 7.54 15.41 13.37
CA GLY A 202 6.29 15.69 12.67
C GLY A 202 5.22 16.31 13.55
N THR A 203 4.12 16.69 12.92
CA THR A 203 2.87 17.05 13.60
C THR A 203 2.02 15.79 13.75
N ILE A 204 1.58 15.49 14.97
CA ILE A 204 0.73 14.33 15.27
C ILE A 204 -0.52 14.82 15.99
N ILE A 205 -1.69 14.52 15.43
CA ILE A 205 -3.00 14.83 15.99
C ILE A 205 -3.72 13.52 16.23
N VAL A 206 -4.03 13.23 17.50
CA VAL A 206 -4.79 12.04 17.89
C VAL A 206 -6.15 12.47 18.43
N ARG A 207 -7.21 11.93 17.85
CA ARG A 207 -8.60 12.13 18.25
C ARG A 207 -9.19 10.77 18.62
N PRO A 208 -9.96 10.71 19.72
CA PRO A 208 -10.62 9.48 20.14
C PRO A 208 -11.68 9.01 19.13
#